data_AF-A0A3D5DQS3-F1
#
_entry.id   AF-A0A3D5DQS3-F1
#
_cell.length_a   1.000
_cell.length_b   1.000
_cell.length_c   1.000
_cell.angle_alpha   90.00
_cell.angle_beta   90.00
_cell.angle_gamma   90.00
#
_symmetry.space_group_name_H-M   'P 1'
#
loop_
_entity.id
_entity.type
_entity.pdbx_description
1 polymer ?
#
loop_
_entity_poly.entity_id
_entity_poly.type
_entity_poly.pdbx_seq_one_letter_code
_entity_poly.pdbx_strand_id
1 'polypeptide(L)'
;MVQSRKQNDPQGRPVTFRAAEEMGPFDLAQLWCDRLAWPVDKRTQYDELAELAVMSALARWLQRWQPIAIHGAMLAGARPEAVAAALGNGLDVAYQRWHEWARGQREFIVDGKLGITQEEYDAVAERFAAIGITESSRQ
;
A
#
# COMPACT_ATOMS: atom_id res chain seq x y z
N MET A 1 35.15 20.29 1.41
CA MET A 1 34.18 20.07 0.32
C MET A 1 34.82 19.06 -0.64
N VAL A 2 34.46 17.78 -0.54
CA VAL A 2 34.92 16.73 -1.45
C VAL A 2 33.67 16.05 -1.96
N GLN A 3 33.36 16.28 -3.23
CA GLN A 3 32.24 15.64 -3.91
C GLN A 3 32.56 14.17 -4.19
N SER A 4 31.62 13.32 -3.79
CA SER A 4 31.11 12.14 -4.49
C SER A 4 32.11 11.26 -5.24
N ARG A 5 32.44 10.11 -4.63
CA ARG A 5 32.59 8.87 -5.39
C ARG A 5 31.27 8.11 -5.33
N LYS A 6 30.35 8.45 -6.25
CA LYS A 6 29.31 7.50 -6.68
C LYS A 6 30.06 6.38 -7.41
N GLN A 7 30.10 5.22 -6.78
CA GLN A 7 30.64 4.00 -7.36
C GLN A 7 29.76 3.65 -8.58
N ASN A 8 30.37 3.49 -9.74
CA ASN A 8 29.70 3.08 -10.97
C ASN A 8 29.04 1.71 -10.78
N ASP A 9 27.70 1.65 -10.76
CA ASP A 9 26.94 0.42 -11.00
C ASP A 9 26.16 0.58 -12.32
N PRO A 10 26.32 -0.30 -13.33
CA PRO A 10 25.96 0.03 -14.70
C PRO A 10 24.45 0.19 -15.01
N GLN A 11 23.54 -0.05 -14.05
CA GLN A 11 22.09 -0.06 -14.36
C GLN A 11 21.18 0.65 -13.34
N GLY A 12 21.70 1.24 -12.25
CA GLY A 12 20.91 2.13 -11.38
C GLY A 12 19.64 1.54 -10.74
N ARG A 13 19.46 0.21 -10.77
CA ARG A 13 18.27 -0.47 -10.24
C ARG A 13 18.53 -1.00 -8.83
N PRO A 14 17.58 -0.85 -7.88
CA PRO A 14 17.77 -1.28 -6.51
C PRO A 14 17.62 -2.81 -6.41
N VAL A 15 18.66 -3.53 -5.97
CA VAL A 15 18.59 -4.99 -5.78
C VAL A 15 18.14 -5.42 -4.38
N THR A 16 17.90 -4.46 -3.49
CA THR A 16 17.39 -4.73 -2.14
C THR A 16 16.14 -3.92 -1.88
N PHE A 17 15.26 -4.48 -1.06
CA PHE A 17 14.04 -3.83 -0.63
C PHE A 17 14.30 -2.43 -0.03
N ARG A 18 15.31 -2.31 0.86
CA ARG A 18 15.67 -1.03 1.50
C ARG A 18 16.14 0.01 0.49
N ALA A 19 16.98 -0.38 -0.47
CA ALA A 19 17.43 0.53 -1.52
C ALA A 19 16.26 0.99 -2.41
N ALA A 20 15.29 0.11 -2.67
CA ALA A 20 14.10 0.47 -3.43
C ALA A 20 13.24 1.50 -2.69
N GLU A 21 13.08 1.38 -1.36
CA GLU A 21 12.32 2.37 -0.59
C GLU A 21 12.88 3.78 -0.63
N GLU A 22 14.19 3.94 -0.81
CA GLU A 22 14.85 5.24 -0.89
C GLU A 22 14.53 6.00 -2.19
N MET A 23 14.12 5.30 -3.26
CA MET A 23 13.76 5.90 -4.55
C MET A 23 12.38 6.56 -4.55
N GLY A 24 11.49 6.16 -3.65
CA GLY A 24 10.12 6.64 -3.62
C GLY A 24 9.18 5.96 -4.63
N PRO A 25 7.87 5.96 -4.37
CA PRO A 25 6.89 5.12 -5.08
C PRO A 25 6.68 5.51 -6.55
N PHE A 26 6.79 6.79 -6.90
CA PHE A 26 6.61 7.26 -8.28
C PHE A 26 7.75 6.76 -9.17
N ASP A 27 9.01 6.94 -8.73
CA ASP A 27 10.18 6.48 -9.47
C ASP A 27 10.21 4.95 -9.58
N LEU A 28 9.80 4.22 -8.53
CA LEU A 28 9.65 2.77 -8.58
C LEU A 28 8.60 2.32 -9.60
N ALA A 29 7.43 2.97 -9.65
CA ALA A 29 6.38 2.66 -10.62
C ALA A 29 6.83 2.98 -12.05
N GLN A 30 7.51 4.11 -12.26
CA GLN A 30 8.06 4.47 -13.56
C GLN A 30 9.10 3.45 -14.02
N LEU A 31 10.04 3.08 -13.14
CA LEU A 31 11.08 2.10 -13.43
C LEU A 31 10.50 0.73 -13.77
N TRP A 32 9.48 0.26 -13.03
CA TRP A 32 8.85 -1.02 -13.33
C TRP A 32 8.06 -1.01 -14.63
N CYS A 33 7.37 0.09 -14.95
CA CYS A 33 6.60 0.24 -16.19
C CYS A 33 7.48 0.43 -17.44
N ASP A 34 8.73 0.86 -17.28
CA ASP A 34 9.66 1.05 -18.40
C ASP A 34 10.15 -0.31 -18.94
N ARG A 35 9.56 -0.75 -20.06
CA ARG A 35 9.94 -1.99 -20.75
C ARG A 35 11.38 -2.00 -21.25
N LEU A 36 12.02 -0.84 -21.42
CA LEU A 36 13.42 -0.75 -21.84
C LEU A 36 14.38 -0.86 -20.66
N ALA A 37 13.90 -0.72 -19.42
CA ALA A 37 14.70 -0.84 -18.21
C ALA A 37 15.01 -2.30 -17.81
N TRP A 38 14.37 -3.28 -18.46
CA TRP A 38 14.47 -4.70 -18.09
C TRP A 38 14.92 -5.57 -19.28
N PRO A 39 15.96 -6.41 -19.12
CA PRO A 39 16.31 -7.39 -20.14
C PRO A 39 15.19 -8.44 -20.30
N VAL A 40 14.89 -8.83 -21.54
CA VAL A 40 13.82 -9.80 -21.84
C VAL A 40 14.37 -11.23 -21.98
N ASP A 41 15.46 -11.43 -22.73
CA ASP A 41 15.89 -12.78 -23.13
C ASP A 41 17.07 -13.36 -22.32
N LYS A 42 17.75 -12.55 -21.50
CA LYS A 42 18.97 -12.95 -20.76
C LYS A 42 19.04 -12.31 -19.38
N ARG A 43 18.04 -12.58 -18.56
CA ARG A 43 17.96 -12.05 -17.19
C ARG A 43 19.00 -12.72 -16.30
N THR A 44 19.72 -11.90 -15.56
CA THR A 44 20.70 -12.31 -14.56
C THR A 44 20.07 -12.32 -13.17
N GLN A 45 20.77 -12.89 -12.18
CA GLN A 45 20.34 -12.79 -10.78
C GLN A 45 20.12 -11.33 -10.35
N TYR A 46 20.96 -10.40 -10.83
CA TYR A 46 20.81 -8.97 -10.57
C TYR A 46 19.46 -8.45 -11.08
N ASP A 47 19.09 -8.81 -12.31
CA ASP A 47 17.81 -8.39 -12.91
C ASP A 47 16.61 -8.89 -12.12
N GLU A 48 16.63 -10.16 -11.73
CA GLU A 48 15.54 -10.76 -10.96
C GLU A 48 15.40 -10.15 -9.57
N LEU A 49 16.51 -9.93 -8.86
CA LEU A 49 16.49 -9.30 -7.54
C LEU A 49 16.07 -7.84 -7.62
N ALA A 50 16.50 -7.13 -8.66
CA ALA A 50 16.11 -5.74 -8.90
C ALA A 50 14.60 -5.61 -9.12
N GLU A 51 14.02 -6.43 -10.00
CA GLU A 51 12.58 -6.36 -10.27
C GLU A 51 11.77 -6.73 -9.02
N LEU A 52 12.19 -7.77 -8.31
CA LEU A 52 11.54 -8.18 -7.06
C LEU A 52 11.59 -7.09 -6.00
N ALA A 53 12.73 -6.42 -5.82
CA ALA A 53 12.88 -5.33 -4.85
C ALA A 53 11.96 -4.15 -5.20
N VAL A 54 11.90 -3.76 -6.47
CA VAL A 54 11.01 -2.69 -6.96
C VAL A 54 9.54 -3.04 -6.73
N MET A 55 9.10 -4.22 -7.18
CA MET A 55 7.72 -4.68 -7.02
C MET A 55 7.34 -4.76 -5.54
N SER A 56 8.22 -5.29 -4.69
CA SER A 56 7.95 -5.46 -3.27
C SER A 56 7.81 -4.12 -2.55
N ALA A 57 8.71 -3.17 -2.81
CA ALA A 57 8.65 -1.84 -2.21
C ALA A 57 7.41 -1.06 -2.66
N LEU A 58 7.08 -1.12 -3.96
CA LEU A 58 5.87 -0.52 -4.50
C LEU A 58 4.61 -1.16 -3.91
N ALA A 59 4.56 -2.49 -3.83
CA ALA A 59 3.44 -3.22 -3.22
C ALA A 59 3.24 -2.83 -1.75
N ARG A 60 4.32 -2.77 -0.96
CA ARG A 60 4.27 -2.33 0.43
C ARG A 60 3.74 -0.91 0.56
N TRP A 61 4.21 -0.01 -0.31
CA TRP A 61 3.74 1.36 -0.33
C TRP A 61 2.23 1.43 -0.62
N LEU A 62 1.75 0.77 -1.67
CA LEU A 62 0.33 0.74 -2.04
C LEU A 62 -0.53 0.14 -0.93
N GLN A 63 -0.12 -1.00 -0.37
CA GLN A 63 -0.84 -1.67 0.72
C GLN A 63 -0.98 -0.80 1.97
N ARG A 64 0.04 0.00 2.29
CA ARG A 64 -0.02 0.95 3.42
C ARG A 64 -1.09 2.03 3.24
N TRP A 65 -1.38 2.44 2.00
CA TRP A 65 -2.36 3.50 1.71
C TRP A 65 -3.76 2.98 1.42
N GLN A 66 -3.92 1.68 1.10
CA GLN A 66 -5.22 1.08 0.83
C GLN A 66 -6.26 1.31 1.93
N PRO A 67 -5.96 1.17 3.24
CA PRO A 67 -6.95 1.40 4.29
C PRO A 67 -7.56 2.81 4.28
N ILE A 68 -6.75 3.82 3.96
CA ILE A 68 -7.20 5.21 3.82
C ILE A 68 -8.17 5.34 2.63
N ALA A 69 -7.84 4.71 1.50
CA ALA A 69 -8.72 4.69 0.33
C ALA A 69 -10.03 3.95 0.59
N ILE A 70 -10.00 2.83 1.33
CA ILE A 70 -11.20 2.11 1.77
C ILE A 70 -12.08 3.04 2.62
N HIS A 71 -11.49 3.68 3.63
CA HIS A 71 -12.20 4.58 4.52
C HIS A 71 -12.87 5.73 3.75
N GLY A 72 -12.11 6.41 2.88
CA GLY A 72 -12.65 7.49 2.05
C GLY A 72 -13.76 7.03 1.12
N ALA A 73 -13.63 5.86 0.49
CA ALA A 73 -14.69 5.31 -0.37
C ALA A 73 -15.98 5.04 0.41
N MET A 74 -15.86 4.47 1.62
CA MET A 74 -17.01 4.17 2.48
C MET A 74 -17.73 5.45 2.94
N LEU A 75 -16.98 6.48 3.35
CA LEU A 75 -17.55 7.79 3.71
C LEU A 75 -18.18 8.49 2.51
N ALA A 76 -17.63 8.30 1.30
CA ALA A 76 -18.21 8.78 0.06
C ALA A 76 -19.46 8.00 -0.40
N GLY A 77 -19.92 7.01 0.38
CA GLY A 77 -21.17 6.30 0.12
C GLY A 77 -21.00 4.97 -0.61
N ALA A 78 -19.77 4.51 -0.87
CA ALA A 78 -19.57 3.19 -1.47
C ALA A 78 -20.15 2.08 -0.58
N ARG A 79 -20.63 1.02 -1.24
CA ARG A 79 -21.05 -0.21 -0.55
C ARG A 79 -19.83 -1.11 -0.30
N PRO A 80 -19.80 -1.89 0.79
CA PRO A 80 -18.69 -2.79 1.08
C PRO A 80 -18.32 -3.73 -0.08
N GLU A 81 -19.30 -4.22 -0.85
CA GLU A 81 -19.07 -5.12 -1.99
C GLU A 81 -18.34 -4.41 -3.13
N ALA A 82 -18.66 -3.14 -3.37
CA ALA A 82 -17.97 -2.34 -4.38
C ALA A 82 -16.51 -2.07 -3.97
N VAL A 83 -16.28 -1.83 -2.67
CA VAL A 83 -14.93 -1.69 -2.11
C VAL A 83 -14.14 -2.99 -2.27
N ALA A 84 -14.71 -4.14 -1.88
CA ALA A 84 -14.07 -5.45 -2.03
C ALA A 84 -13.74 -5.77 -3.49
N ALA A 85 -14.68 -5.48 -4.41
CA ALA A 85 -14.45 -5.63 -5.85
C ALA A 85 -13.31 -4.72 -6.36
N ALA A 86 -13.26 -3.45 -5.93
CA ALA A 86 -12.18 -2.53 -6.31
C ALA A 86 -10.81 -2.95 -5.76
N LEU A 87 -10.78 -3.58 -4.58
CA LEU A 87 -9.59 -4.21 -4.01
C LEU A 87 -9.15 -5.48 -4.74
N GLY A 88 -10.03 -6.08 -5.54
CA GLY A 88 -9.84 -7.41 -6.12
C GLY A 88 -9.75 -8.51 -5.05
N ASN A 89 -10.49 -8.36 -3.95
CA ASN A 89 -10.44 -9.29 -2.81
C ASN A 89 -11.81 -9.47 -2.14
N GLY A 90 -11.87 -10.28 -1.08
CA GLY A 90 -13.09 -10.52 -0.31
C GLY A 90 -13.45 -9.38 0.64
N LEU A 91 -14.71 -9.37 1.08
CA LEU A 91 -15.25 -8.45 2.08
C LEU A 91 -14.45 -8.50 3.40
N ASP A 92 -14.09 -9.69 3.86
CA ASP A 92 -13.29 -9.87 5.07
C ASP A 92 -11.92 -9.19 4.96
N VAL A 93 -11.28 -9.29 3.80
CA VAL A 93 -9.97 -8.66 3.58
C VAL A 93 -10.09 -7.14 3.51
N ALA A 94 -11.16 -6.62 2.90
CA ALA A 94 -11.44 -5.19 2.90
C ALA A 94 -11.65 -4.67 4.33
N TYR A 95 -12.48 -5.35 5.12
CA TYR A 95 -12.74 -5.01 6.51
C TYR A 95 -11.47 -5.06 7.36
N GLN A 96 -10.72 -6.16 7.33
CA GLN A 96 -9.51 -6.32 8.15
C GLN A 96 -8.46 -5.26 7.84
N ARG A 97 -8.20 -4.97 6.56
CA ARG A 97 -7.24 -3.91 6.16
C ARG A 97 -7.67 -2.55 6.68
N TRP A 98 -8.95 -2.20 6.55
CA TRP A 98 -9.48 -0.95 7.06
C TRP A 98 -9.41 -0.90 8.60
N HIS A 99 -9.89 -1.96 9.26
CA HIS A 99 -10.08 -2.01 10.70
C HIS A 99 -8.77 -1.94 11.47
N GLU A 100 -7.75 -2.69 11.06
CA GLU A 100 -6.42 -2.65 11.68
C GLU A 100 -5.81 -1.24 11.64
N TRP A 101 -5.92 -0.56 10.50
CA TRP A 101 -5.48 0.83 10.35
C TRP A 101 -6.33 1.80 11.17
N ALA A 102 -7.66 1.67 11.10
CA ALA A 102 -8.60 2.58 11.73
C ALA A 102 -8.49 2.57 13.26
N ARG A 103 -8.24 1.39 13.86
CA ARG A 103 -7.93 1.28 15.30
C ARG A 103 -6.74 2.15 15.70
N GLY A 104 -5.65 2.12 14.94
CA GLY A 104 -4.49 2.98 15.20
C GLY A 104 -4.80 4.47 15.00
N GLN A 105 -5.62 4.83 14.01
CA GLN A 105 -5.95 6.23 13.73
C GLN A 105 -6.85 6.88 14.79
N ARG A 106 -7.69 6.11 15.48
CA ARG A 106 -8.53 6.62 16.59
C ARG A 106 -7.72 7.11 17.78
N GLU A 107 -6.49 6.62 17.92
CA GLU A 107 -5.57 7.00 18.99
C GLU A 107 -4.51 8.01 18.49
N PHE A 108 -4.43 8.22 17.17
CA PHE A 108 -3.45 9.07 16.55
C PHE A 108 -3.91 10.53 16.56
N ILE A 109 -3.13 11.41 17.19
CA ILE A 109 -3.39 12.85 17.27
C ILE A 109 -2.26 13.61 16.57
N VAL A 110 -2.61 14.41 15.57
CA VAL A 110 -1.68 15.32 14.87
C VAL A 110 -2.28 16.72 14.89
N ASP A 111 -1.50 17.70 15.36
CA ASP A 111 -1.92 19.10 15.49
C ASP A 111 -3.26 19.27 16.23
N GLY A 112 -3.49 18.44 17.26
CA GLY A 112 -4.72 18.44 18.06
C GLY A 112 -5.95 17.83 17.38
N LYS A 113 -5.79 17.24 16.19
CA LYS A 113 -6.86 16.55 15.45
C LYS A 113 -6.63 15.04 15.47
N LEU A 114 -7.71 14.29 15.69
CA LEU A 114 -7.69 12.84 15.55
C LEU A 114 -7.46 12.43 14.10
N GLY A 115 -6.77 11.31 13.89
CA GLY A 115 -6.54 10.72 12.57
C GLY A 115 -7.83 10.30 11.88
N ILE A 116 -8.81 9.80 12.66
CA ILE A 116 -10.23 9.67 12.28
C ILE A 116 -11.11 9.95 13.50
N THR A 117 -12.32 10.46 13.30
CA THR A 117 -13.26 10.66 14.41
C THR A 117 -13.95 9.35 14.80
N GLN A 118 -14.54 9.33 16.00
CA GLN A 118 -15.37 8.21 16.44
C GLN A 118 -16.58 8.00 15.50
N GLU A 119 -17.20 9.10 15.08
CA GLU A 119 -18.35 9.10 14.17
C GLU A 119 -17.98 8.50 12.80
N GLU A 120 -16.83 8.86 12.24
CA GLU A 120 -16.32 8.29 10.98
C GLU A 120 -16.03 6.80 11.10
N TYR A 121 -15.45 6.37 12.23
CA TYR A 121 -15.19 4.96 12.49
C TYR A 121 -16.49 4.16 12.56
N ASP A 122 -17.46 4.61 13.36
CA ASP A 122 -18.73 3.93 13.56
C ASP A 122 -19.52 3.86 12.24
N ALA A 123 -19.55 4.96 11.47
CA ALA A 123 -20.21 4.99 10.17
C ALA A 123 -19.68 3.94 9.18
N VAL A 124 -18.37 3.67 9.20
CA VAL A 124 -17.77 2.64 8.33
C VAL A 124 -17.97 1.24 8.93
N ALA A 125 -17.80 1.07 10.24
CA ALA A 125 -18.01 -0.20 10.92
C ALA A 125 -19.45 -0.72 10.75
N GLU A 126 -20.45 0.16 10.93
CA GLU A 126 -21.87 -0.17 10.78
C GLU A 126 -22.21 -0.67 9.37
N ARG A 127 -21.59 -0.10 8.33
CA ARG A 127 -21.80 -0.55 6.95
C ARG A 127 -21.28 -1.96 6.70
N PHE A 128 -20.15 -2.34 7.29
CA PHE A 128 -19.67 -3.72 7.24
C PHE A 128 -20.53 -4.65 8.11
N ALA A 129 -20.95 -4.20 9.29
CA ALA A 129 -21.79 -4.98 10.19
C ALA A 129 -23.17 -5.28 9.57
N ALA A 130 -23.75 -4.32 8.82
CA ALA A 130 -25.03 -4.46 8.14
C ALA A 130 -25.08 -5.62 7.13
N ILE A 131 -23.93 -6.09 6.65
CA ILE A 131 -23.79 -7.24 5.75
C ILE A 131 -23.17 -8.47 6.42
N GLY A 132 -23.11 -8.49 7.76
CA GLY A 132 -22.62 -9.62 8.56
C GLY A 132 -21.10 -9.68 8.76
N ILE A 133 -20.35 -8.64 8.39
CA ILE A 133 -18.90 -8.58 8.59
C ILE A 133 -18.59 -7.80 9.88
N THR A 134 -18.08 -8.50 10.90
CA THR A 134 -17.69 -7.90 12.19
C THR A 134 -16.40 -8.54 12.71
N GLU A 135 -15.80 -7.99 13.77
CA GLU A 135 -14.62 -8.58 14.44
C GLU A 135 -14.81 -10.05 14.83
N SER A 136 -16.04 -10.51 15.08
CA SER A 136 -16.36 -11.88 15.53
C SER A 136 -16.59 -12.89 14.41
N SER A 137 -16.50 -12.53 13.13
CA SER A 137 -16.72 -13.46 12.00
C SER A 137 -15.60 -14.52 11.82
N ARG A 138 -14.70 -14.68 12.81
CA ARG A 138 -13.79 -15.81 12.95
C ARG A 138 -14.10 -16.58 14.24
N GLN A 139 -14.92 -17.62 14.12
CA GLN A 139 -14.81 -18.85 14.90
C GLN A 139 -14.73 -20.02 13.94
#